data_AF-A0A3M2JIL1-F1
#
_entry.id   AF-A0A3M2JIL1-F1
#
_cell.length_a   1.000
_cell.length_b   1.000
_cell.length_c   1.000
_cell.angle_alpha   90.00
_cell.angle_beta   90.00
_cell.angle_gamma   90.00
#
_symmetry.space_group_name_H-M   'P 1'
#
loop_
_entity.id
_entity.type
_entity.pdbx_description
1 polymer ?
#
loop_
_entity_poly.entity_id
_entity_poly.type
_entity_poly.pdbx_seq_one_letter_code
_entity_poly.pdbx_strand_id
1 'polypeptide(L)'
;MRSLLSTGVVQHPASERGLASWRKAVATSCRHRQDAADIGHLLPGGSMDWRAPERVFGSGLDAVVLRALWTAGRPLTGEQVARVAHMGSVRGIRYALGRLVEFGIVTVETVGSASVYRLNTDHLTFPAVDAAFRALDPWTLLRDRLVDLVAVLHPGGGVTVAIFGSVARGDAGPDSDVDLLVVVPERDDRADNLRASVVEHVHRWTGRPVGVYLTTPALLAAARDQDDPIVASFADDAITLAGPDVARYLGKRAR
;
A
#
# COMPACT_ATOMS: atom_id res chain seq x y z
N MET A 1 4.84 -25.18 39.62
CA MET A 1 5.42 -23.87 40.02
C MET A 1 6.05 -23.24 38.79
N ARG A 2 5.53 -22.06 38.39
CA ARG A 2 6.13 -20.94 37.61
C ARG A 2 7.18 -21.29 36.54
N SER A 3 6.84 -21.14 35.26
CA SER A 3 6.93 -19.89 34.49
C SER A 3 8.26 -19.82 33.73
N LEU A 4 8.18 -19.78 32.39
CA LEU A 4 8.89 -18.82 31.55
C LEU A 4 8.33 -18.94 30.13
N LEU A 5 7.30 -18.13 29.88
CA LEU A 5 6.90 -17.71 28.55
C LEU A 5 8.04 -16.86 27.98
N SER A 6 8.59 -17.25 26.85
CA SER A 6 9.32 -16.35 25.96
C SER A 6 8.71 -16.49 24.57
N THR A 7 7.55 -15.85 24.40
CA THR A 7 7.03 -15.46 23.10
C THR A 7 8.02 -14.51 22.45
N GLY A 8 8.92 -15.06 21.63
CA GLY A 8 9.70 -14.30 20.67
C GLY A 8 8.77 -13.80 19.58
N VAL A 9 8.19 -12.62 19.80
CA VAL A 9 7.65 -11.81 18.71
C VAL A 9 8.83 -11.51 17.79
N VAL A 10 8.86 -12.13 16.61
CA VAL A 10 9.78 -11.74 15.54
C VAL A 10 9.32 -10.36 15.06
N GLN A 11 9.78 -9.32 15.75
CA GLN A 11 9.83 -7.99 15.17
C GLN A 11 10.83 -8.08 14.00
N HIS A 12 10.32 -7.93 12.79
CA HIS A 12 11.16 -7.67 11.63
C HIS A 12 11.09 -6.17 11.32
N PRO A 13 11.88 -5.31 11.98
CA PRO A 13 12.16 -4.01 11.41
C PRO A 13 13.04 -4.23 10.17
N ALA A 14 12.93 -3.36 9.18
CA ALA A 14 14.02 -3.19 8.23
C ALA A 14 15.31 -3.01 9.06
N SER A 15 16.22 -3.98 9.01
CA SER A 15 17.43 -3.94 9.85
C SER A 15 18.15 -2.60 9.65
N GLU A 16 18.79 -2.06 10.70
CA GLU A 16 19.53 -0.78 10.61
C GLU A 16 20.52 -0.74 9.45
N ARG A 17 21.08 -1.91 9.09
CA ARG A 17 21.94 -2.10 7.91
C ARG A 17 21.20 -1.87 6.58
N GLY A 18 19.96 -2.32 6.48
CA GLY A 18 19.07 -2.09 5.33
C GLY A 18 18.70 -0.61 5.18
N LEU A 19 18.35 0.06 6.29
CA LEU A 19 18.06 1.50 6.31
C LEU A 19 19.29 2.34 5.94
N ALA A 20 20.47 1.98 6.43
CA ALA A 20 21.73 2.66 6.08
C ALA A 20 22.12 2.49 4.61
N SER A 21 21.93 1.28 4.05
CA SER A 21 22.15 1.00 2.62
C SER A 21 21.18 1.80 1.75
N TRP A 22 19.90 1.81 2.12
CA TRP A 22 18.85 2.54 1.44
C TRP A 22 19.08 4.07 1.47
N ARG A 23 19.49 4.64 2.62
CA ARG A 23 19.90 6.05 2.74
C ARG A 23 21.03 6.42 1.77
N LYS A 24 22.04 5.56 1.62
CA LYS A 24 23.14 5.77 0.66
C LYS A 24 22.67 5.69 -0.79
N ALA A 25 21.75 4.79 -1.11
CA ALA A 25 21.18 4.65 -2.45
C ALA A 25 20.36 5.90 -2.85
N VAL A 26 19.49 6.40 -1.96
CA VAL A 26 18.73 7.65 -2.18
C VAL A 26 19.68 8.83 -2.41
N ALA A 27 20.68 9.01 -1.55
CA ALA A 27 21.66 10.10 -1.69
C ALA A 27 22.47 10.03 -3.00
N THR A 28 22.65 8.84 -3.57
CA THR A 28 23.40 8.63 -4.82
C THR A 28 22.53 8.87 -6.05
N SER A 29 21.26 8.45 -6.03
CA SER A 29 20.24 8.78 -7.05
C SER A 29 20.04 10.30 -7.15
N CYS A 30 20.05 11.02 -6.02
CA CYS A 30 19.94 12.48 -5.99
C CYS A 30 21.03 13.21 -6.79
N ARG A 31 22.25 12.63 -6.87
CA ARG A 31 23.40 13.25 -7.55
C ARG A 31 23.38 13.12 -9.07
N HIS A 32 22.52 12.26 -9.64
CA HIS A 32 22.51 11.95 -11.08
C HIS A 32 21.27 12.52 -11.80
N ARG A 33 20.48 13.39 -11.16
CA ARG A 33 19.22 13.89 -11.70
C ARG A 33 19.41 15.14 -12.57
N GLN A 34 19.51 14.94 -13.88
CA GLN A 34 19.21 15.99 -14.86
C GLN A 34 18.08 15.64 -15.85
N ASP A 35 17.63 14.38 -15.94
CA ASP A 35 16.59 14.00 -16.91
C ASP A 35 15.39 13.32 -16.22
N ALA A 36 14.54 14.10 -15.54
CA ALA A 36 13.31 13.59 -14.90
C ALA A 36 12.10 13.50 -15.85
N ALA A 37 12.27 13.83 -17.13
CA ALA A 37 11.16 13.90 -18.10
C ALA A 37 10.86 12.57 -18.84
N ASP A 38 11.74 11.56 -18.77
CA ASP A 38 11.66 10.34 -19.60
C ASP A 38 11.36 9.03 -18.84
N ILE A 39 11.04 9.09 -17.54
CA ILE A 39 10.90 7.89 -16.70
C ILE A 39 9.67 7.04 -17.09
N GLY A 40 8.68 7.64 -17.74
CA GLY A 40 7.47 6.94 -18.19
C GLY A 40 7.71 5.87 -19.26
N HIS A 41 8.89 5.83 -19.90
CA HIS A 41 9.18 4.90 -20.99
C HIS A 41 10.23 3.81 -20.67
N LEU A 42 10.85 3.84 -19.48
CA LEU A 42 12.06 3.04 -19.21
C LEU A 42 11.85 1.73 -18.43
N LEU A 43 10.63 1.40 -17.99
CA LEU A 43 10.34 0.11 -17.34
C LEU A 43 9.14 -0.58 -18.00
N PRO A 44 9.34 -1.40 -19.05
CA PRO A 44 8.29 -2.26 -19.56
C PRO A 44 8.06 -3.40 -18.54
N GLY A 45 7.19 -3.16 -17.57
CA GLY A 45 6.82 -4.11 -16.52
C GLY A 45 5.41 -3.86 -15.98
N GLY A 46 4.73 -4.90 -15.53
CA GLY A 46 3.38 -4.80 -14.97
C GLY A 46 3.33 -3.97 -13.67
N SER A 47 2.17 -3.42 -13.34
CA SER A 47 1.93 -2.58 -12.17
C SER A 47 1.43 -3.39 -10.96
N MET A 48 1.69 -2.89 -9.75
CA MET A 48 1.15 -3.46 -8.51
C MET A 48 -0.39 -3.34 -8.49
N ASP A 49 -1.08 -4.42 -8.17
CA ASP A 49 -2.53 -4.44 -7.95
C ASP A 49 -2.83 -4.14 -6.47
N TRP A 50 -3.34 -2.93 -6.18
CA TRP A 50 -3.66 -2.51 -4.81
C TRP A 50 -4.79 -3.31 -4.18
N ARG A 51 -5.70 -3.86 -4.99
CA ARG A 51 -6.86 -4.61 -4.50
C ARG A 51 -6.49 -6.06 -4.19
N ALA A 52 -5.61 -6.64 -5.00
CA ALA A 52 -5.16 -8.02 -4.85
C ALA A 52 -3.63 -8.16 -4.92
N PRO A 53 -2.88 -7.55 -3.98
CA PRO A 53 -1.42 -7.62 -3.96
C PRO A 53 -0.88 -9.06 -3.87
N GLU A 54 -1.68 -10.00 -3.37
CA GLU A 54 -1.34 -11.42 -3.26
C GLU A 54 -1.17 -12.12 -4.60
N ARG A 55 -1.66 -11.52 -5.70
CA ARG A 55 -1.46 -12.04 -7.06
C ARG A 55 0.01 -12.02 -7.49
N VAL A 56 0.89 -11.37 -6.72
CA VAL A 56 2.34 -11.51 -6.88
C VAL A 56 2.82 -12.96 -6.70
N PHE A 57 2.09 -13.78 -5.95
CA PHE A 57 2.41 -15.20 -5.75
C PHE A 57 1.95 -16.09 -6.91
N GLY A 58 1.16 -15.55 -7.85
CA GLY A 58 0.69 -16.27 -9.03
C GLY A 58 -0.54 -15.64 -9.67
N SER A 59 -0.77 -15.96 -10.95
CA SER A 59 -1.86 -15.38 -11.75
C SER A 59 -3.26 -15.94 -11.42
N GLY A 60 -3.34 -17.02 -10.64
CA GLY A 60 -4.58 -17.71 -10.29
C GLY A 60 -5.31 -17.14 -9.06
N LEU A 61 -6.53 -17.63 -8.82
CA LEU A 61 -7.35 -17.24 -7.66
C LEU A 61 -6.91 -17.89 -6.35
N ASP A 62 -5.92 -18.78 -6.35
CA ASP A 62 -5.52 -19.53 -5.14
C ASP A 62 -5.00 -18.59 -4.05
N ALA A 63 -4.11 -17.65 -4.40
CA ALA A 63 -3.58 -16.67 -3.45
C ALA A 63 -4.69 -15.75 -2.92
N VAL A 64 -5.62 -15.34 -3.79
CA VAL A 64 -6.79 -14.51 -3.43
C VAL A 64 -7.69 -15.25 -2.45
N VAL A 65 -7.99 -16.52 -2.71
CA VAL A 65 -8.81 -17.37 -1.82
C VAL A 65 -8.11 -17.61 -0.48
N LEU A 66 -6.80 -17.91 -0.51
CA LEU A 66 -6.01 -18.07 0.71
C LEU A 66 -6.03 -16.79 1.54
N ARG A 67 -5.84 -15.62 0.93
CA ARG A 67 -5.89 -14.32 1.62
C ARG A 67 -7.29 -14.01 2.15
N ALA A 68 -8.34 -14.36 1.43
CA ALA A 68 -9.73 -14.18 1.89
C ALA A 68 -10.02 -15.01 3.14
N LEU A 69 -9.64 -16.30 3.14
CA LEU A 69 -9.78 -17.17 4.32
C LEU A 69 -8.89 -16.71 5.48
N TRP A 70 -7.67 -16.25 5.19
CA TRP A 70 -6.71 -15.76 6.17
C TRP A 70 -7.22 -14.50 6.87
N THR A 71 -7.66 -13.51 6.09
CA THR A 71 -8.24 -12.25 6.58
C THR A 71 -9.50 -12.51 7.42
N ALA A 72 -10.34 -13.47 7.01
CA ALA A 72 -11.56 -13.79 7.75
C ALA A 72 -11.28 -14.48 9.10
N GLY A 73 -10.21 -15.27 9.20
CA GLY A 73 -9.83 -15.97 10.44
C GLY A 73 -10.87 -16.96 10.95
N ARG A 74 -11.89 -17.30 10.14
CA ARG A 74 -13.02 -18.16 10.50
C ARG A 74 -13.49 -18.98 9.30
N PRO A 75 -14.23 -20.09 9.53
CA PRO A 75 -14.79 -20.88 8.43
C PRO A 75 -15.79 -20.07 7.59
N LEU A 76 -15.73 -20.25 6.26
CA LEU A 76 -16.57 -19.56 5.28
C LEU A 76 -17.18 -20.52 4.26
N THR A 77 -18.40 -20.27 3.80
CA THR A 77 -18.94 -20.95 2.61
C THR A 77 -18.25 -20.45 1.34
N GLY A 78 -18.31 -21.20 0.25
CA GLY A 78 -17.72 -20.77 -1.03
C GLY A 78 -18.27 -19.41 -1.53
N GLU A 79 -19.53 -19.09 -1.24
CA GLU A 79 -20.13 -17.78 -1.55
C GLU A 79 -19.62 -16.66 -0.66
N GLN A 80 -19.39 -16.95 0.63
CA GLN A 80 -18.77 -15.99 1.54
C GLN A 80 -17.32 -15.73 1.14
N VAL A 81 -16.56 -16.75 0.74
CA VAL A 81 -15.20 -16.58 0.20
C VAL A 81 -15.22 -15.68 -1.03
N ALA A 82 -16.13 -15.93 -1.99
CA ALA A 82 -16.24 -15.09 -3.18
C ALA A 82 -16.57 -13.63 -2.86
N ARG A 83 -17.37 -13.40 -1.82
CA ARG A 83 -17.70 -12.05 -1.33
C ARG A 83 -16.49 -11.36 -0.71
N VAL A 84 -15.72 -12.05 0.13
CA VAL A 84 -14.52 -11.50 0.79
C VAL A 84 -13.37 -11.30 -0.19
N ALA A 85 -13.25 -12.17 -1.20
CA ALA A 85 -12.23 -12.07 -2.22
C ALA A 85 -12.39 -10.83 -3.12
N HIS A 86 -13.62 -10.30 -3.26
CA HIS A 86 -13.97 -9.18 -4.14
C HIS A 86 -13.45 -9.33 -5.59
N MET A 87 -13.12 -10.55 -6.00
CA MET A 87 -12.47 -10.88 -7.26
C MET A 87 -12.82 -12.31 -7.71
N GLY A 88 -12.92 -12.49 -9.02
CA GLY A 88 -13.20 -13.78 -9.65
C GLY A 88 -14.68 -14.16 -9.64
N SER A 89 -15.05 -15.11 -10.49
CA SER A 89 -16.40 -15.66 -10.49
C SER A 89 -16.57 -16.65 -9.34
N VAL A 90 -17.79 -16.83 -8.83
CA VAL A 90 -18.10 -17.84 -7.80
C VAL A 90 -17.62 -19.23 -8.22
N ARG A 91 -17.77 -19.58 -9.51
CA ARG A 91 -17.27 -20.84 -10.06
C ARG A 91 -15.74 -20.93 -10.01
N GLY A 92 -15.03 -19.86 -10.38
CA GLY A 92 -13.56 -19.80 -10.29
C GLY A 92 -13.05 -19.93 -8.86
N ILE A 93 -13.71 -19.26 -7.90
CA ILE A 93 -13.41 -19.37 -6.48
C ILE A 93 -13.62 -20.81 -5.98
N ARG A 94 -14.72 -21.47 -6.36
CA ARG A 94 -14.96 -22.89 -6.01
C ARG A 94 -13.89 -23.83 -6.59
N TYR A 95 -13.43 -23.59 -7.82
CA TYR A 95 -12.32 -24.37 -8.37
C TYR A 95 -11.01 -24.16 -7.60
N ALA A 96 -10.66 -22.92 -7.26
CA ALA A 96 -9.49 -22.63 -6.44
C ALA A 96 -9.58 -23.28 -5.05
N LEU A 97 -10.74 -23.20 -4.39
CA LEU A 97 -11.00 -23.90 -3.14
C LEU A 97 -10.81 -25.42 -3.27
N GLY A 98 -11.29 -26.03 -4.36
CA GLY A 98 -11.08 -27.45 -4.63
C GLY A 98 -9.60 -27.83 -4.69
N ARG A 99 -8.78 -27.06 -5.42
CA ARG A 99 -7.32 -27.27 -5.48
C ARG A 99 -6.63 -27.09 -4.14
N LEU A 100 -7.00 -26.04 -3.39
CA LEU A 100 -6.42 -25.78 -2.07
C LEU A 100 -6.80 -26.86 -1.05
N VAL A 101 -7.97 -27.47 -1.20
CA VAL A 101 -8.38 -28.66 -0.43
C VAL A 101 -7.59 -29.89 -0.84
N GLU A 102 -7.37 -30.11 -2.14
CA GLU A 102 -6.50 -31.18 -2.65
C GLU A 102 -5.06 -31.06 -2.12
N PHE A 103 -4.54 -29.84 -2.02
CA PHE A 103 -3.23 -29.57 -1.41
C PHE A 103 -3.22 -29.64 0.12
N GLY A 104 -4.37 -29.74 0.78
CA GLY A 104 -4.48 -29.87 2.23
C GLY A 104 -4.24 -28.59 3.05
N ILE A 105 -3.94 -27.45 2.41
CA ILE A 105 -3.79 -26.14 3.08
C ILE A 105 -5.14 -25.51 3.45
N VAL A 106 -6.22 -25.96 2.82
CA VAL A 106 -7.61 -25.65 3.19
C VAL A 106 -8.31 -26.96 3.53
N THR A 107 -9.12 -26.98 4.58
CA THR A 107 -10.04 -28.09 4.86
C THR A 107 -11.46 -27.70 4.49
N VAL A 108 -12.28 -28.69 4.12
CA VAL A 108 -13.71 -28.53 3.86
C VAL A 108 -14.52 -29.44 4.78
N GLU A 109 -15.59 -28.90 5.33
CA GLU A 109 -16.61 -29.62 6.10
C GLU A 109 -17.98 -29.38 5.47
N THR A 110 -18.84 -30.39 5.50
CA THR A 110 -20.23 -30.27 5.03
C THR A 110 -21.14 -30.02 6.22
N VAL A 111 -21.80 -28.87 6.24
CA VAL A 111 -22.80 -28.50 7.25
C VAL A 111 -24.16 -28.40 6.57
N GLY A 112 -25.01 -29.40 6.79
CA GLY A 112 -26.27 -29.55 6.05
C GLY A 112 -25.99 -29.80 4.57
N SER A 113 -26.46 -28.90 3.70
CA SER A 113 -26.20 -28.94 2.25
C SER A 113 -25.04 -28.03 1.80
N ALA A 114 -24.39 -27.32 2.72
CA ALA A 114 -23.36 -26.33 2.40
C ALA A 114 -21.95 -26.84 2.72
N SER A 115 -21.01 -26.60 1.80
CA SER A 115 -19.57 -26.78 2.05
C SER A 115 -18.99 -25.53 2.71
N VAL A 116 -18.33 -25.73 3.84
CA VAL A 116 -17.67 -24.70 4.65
C VAL A 116 -16.16 -24.97 4.63
N TYR A 117 -15.39 -23.93 4.30
CA TYR A 117 -13.94 -23.99 4.09
C TYR A 117 -13.23 -23.22 5.19
N ARG A 118 -12.08 -23.74 5.65
CA ARG A 118 -11.19 -23.06 6.61
C ARG A 118 -9.74 -23.36 6.29
N LEU A 119 -8.83 -22.46 6.66
CA LEU A 119 -7.40 -22.73 6.58
C LEU A 119 -7.02 -23.87 7.53
N ASN A 120 -6.17 -24.77 7.05
CA ASN A 120 -5.55 -25.79 7.88
C ASN A 120 -4.33 -25.19 8.57
N THR A 121 -4.51 -24.68 9.81
CA THR A 121 -3.42 -24.06 10.57
C THR A 121 -2.34 -25.05 11.01
N ASP A 122 -2.64 -26.35 11.00
CA ASP A 122 -1.70 -27.42 11.34
C ASP A 122 -0.88 -27.88 10.13
N HIS A 123 -1.21 -27.40 8.92
CA HIS A 123 -0.44 -27.71 7.73
C HIS A 123 1.01 -27.20 7.88
N LEU A 124 2.00 -28.03 7.57
CA LEU A 124 3.42 -27.72 7.82
C LEU A 124 3.92 -26.45 7.11
N THR A 125 3.26 -26.04 6.02
CA THR A 125 3.58 -24.79 5.29
C THR A 125 2.74 -23.58 5.71
N PHE A 126 1.72 -23.75 6.54
CA PHE A 126 0.86 -22.65 7.01
C PHE A 126 1.65 -21.49 7.63
N PRO A 127 2.71 -21.70 8.44
CA PRO A 127 3.51 -20.60 8.98
C PRO A 127 4.10 -19.67 7.90
N ALA A 128 4.47 -20.22 6.73
CA ALA A 128 4.97 -19.41 5.62
C ALA A 128 3.85 -18.58 4.96
N VAL A 129 2.66 -19.15 4.82
CA VAL A 129 1.48 -18.44 4.30
C VAL A 129 1.07 -17.30 5.23
N ASP A 130 1.00 -17.58 6.54
CA ASP A 130 0.69 -16.57 7.56
C ASP A 130 1.73 -15.44 7.57
N ALA A 131 3.02 -15.78 7.55
CA ALA A 131 4.10 -14.79 7.49
C ALA A 131 4.02 -13.94 6.20
N ALA A 132 3.75 -14.56 5.05
CA ALA A 132 3.62 -13.86 3.79
C ALA A 132 2.45 -12.85 3.83
N PHE A 133 1.27 -13.25 4.32
CA PHE A 133 0.12 -12.35 4.38
C PHE A 133 0.24 -11.28 5.47
N ARG A 134 0.91 -11.55 6.60
CA ARG A 134 1.27 -10.51 7.58
C ARG A 134 2.22 -9.46 6.99
N ALA A 135 3.17 -9.90 6.17
CA ALA A 135 4.12 -9.02 5.51
C ALA A 135 3.52 -8.29 4.29
N LEU A 136 2.41 -8.80 3.74
CA LEU A 136 1.73 -8.24 2.59
C LEU A 136 0.81 -7.07 2.99
N ASP A 137 1.45 -5.99 3.43
CA ASP A 137 0.81 -4.70 3.68
C ASP A 137 1.47 -3.61 2.82
N PRO A 138 1.11 -3.53 1.53
CA PRO A 138 1.73 -2.56 0.61
C PRO A 138 1.47 -1.11 1.03
N TRP A 139 0.40 -0.84 1.77
CA TRP A 139 0.03 0.49 2.25
C TRP A 139 0.96 0.98 3.34
N THR A 140 1.16 0.17 4.38
CA THR A 140 2.11 0.48 5.45
C THR A 140 3.52 0.57 4.89
N LEU A 141 3.91 -0.34 3.99
CA LEU A 141 5.23 -0.30 3.35
C LEU A 141 5.44 0.96 2.49
N LEU A 142 4.44 1.41 1.73
CA LEU A 142 4.50 2.66 0.98
C LEU A 142 4.67 3.86 1.93
N ARG A 143 3.84 3.91 2.98
CA ARG A 143 3.89 4.96 4.00
C ARG A 143 5.27 5.05 4.63
N ASP A 144 5.80 3.93 5.13
CA ASP A 144 7.09 3.88 5.82
C ASP A 144 8.23 4.32 4.90
N ARG A 145 8.25 3.84 3.65
CA ARG A 145 9.26 4.24 2.66
C ARG A 145 9.17 5.72 2.29
N LEU A 146 7.96 6.30 2.23
CA LEU A 146 7.78 7.74 2.01
C LEU A 146 8.25 8.55 3.21
N VAL A 147 7.93 8.13 4.44
CA VAL A 147 8.43 8.76 5.68
C VAL A 147 9.95 8.79 5.68
N ASP A 148 10.59 7.66 5.39
CA ASP A 148 12.04 7.57 5.31
C ASP A 148 12.60 8.47 4.20
N LEU A 149 11.97 8.49 3.01
CA LEU A 149 12.41 9.31 1.88
C LEU A 149 12.37 10.80 2.21
N VAL A 150 11.27 11.25 2.80
CA VAL A 150 11.12 12.63 3.27
C VAL A 150 12.15 12.96 4.34
N ALA A 151 12.39 12.08 5.31
CA ALA A 151 13.37 12.32 6.37
C ALA A 151 14.81 12.46 5.83
N VAL A 152 15.16 11.76 4.76
CA VAL A 152 16.47 11.86 4.11
C VAL A 152 16.62 13.17 3.33
N LEU A 153 15.61 13.55 2.56
CA LEU A 153 15.68 14.71 1.66
C LEU A 153 15.38 16.02 2.39
N HIS A 154 14.56 15.96 3.43
CA HIS A 154 14.08 17.07 4.25
C HIS A 154 14.24 16.81 5.76
N PRO A 155 15.47 16.61 6.28
CA PRO A 155 15.73 16.42 7.72
C PRO A 155 15.25 17.55 8.64
N GLY A 156 14.98 18.74 8.11
CA GLY A 156 14.41 19.86 8.87
C GLY A 156 12.90 19.71 9.16
N GLY A 157 12.25 18.70 8.61
CA GLY A 157 10.81 18.51 8.71
C GLY A 157 10.01 19.54 7.90
N GLY A 158 8.76 19.75 8.28
CA GLY A 158 7.86 20.72 7.63
C GLY A 158 7.27 20.26 6.30
N VAL A 159 7.63 19.06 5.82
CA VAL A 159 7.05 18.43 4.65
C VAL A 159 5.89 17.53 5.06
N THR A 160 4.75 17.68 4.39
CA THR A 160 3.61 16.76 4.47
C THR A 160 3.47 16.02 3.15
N VAL A 161 3.29 14.71 3.21
CA VAL A 161 2.93 13.88 2.06
C VAL A 161 1.63 13.17 2.37
N ALA A 162 0.61 13.38 1.57
CA ALA A 162 -0.68 12.71 1.66
C ALA A 162 -1.00 12.04 0.32
N ILE A 163 -1.66 10.89 0.37
CA ILE A 163 -2.27 10.29 -0.82
C ILE A 163 -3.71 10.77 -0.93
N PHE A 164 -4.19 11.02 -2.13
CA PHE A 164 -5.58 11.41 -2.39
C PHE A 164 -6.13 10.71 -3.63
N GLY A 165 -7.39 10.97 -3.95
CA GLY A 165 -8.01 10.44 -5.17
C GLY A 165 -8.39 8.97 -5.06
N SER A 166 -8.43 8.29 -6.21
CA SER A 166 -9.02 6.95 -6.33
C SER A 166 -8.37 5.89 -5.42
N VAL A 167 -7.05 5.99 -5.19
CA VAL A 167 -6.34 5.07 -4.31
C VAL A 167 -6.71 5.29 -2.85
N ALA A 168 -6.83 6.56 -2.41
CA ALA A 168 -7.23 6.89 -1.06
C ALA A 168 -8.69 6.48 -0.75
N ARG A 169 -9.59 6.57 -1.74
CA ARG A 169 -10.99 6.13 -1.62
C ARG A 169 -11.18 4.60 -1.61
N GLY A 170 -10.15 3.82 -1.95
CA GLY A 170 -10.27 2.37 -2.17
C GLY A 170 -10.91 2.01 -3.52
N ASP A 171 -11.23 3.00 -4.33
CA ASP A 171 -11.79 2.85 -5.68
C ASP A 171 -10.72 2.63 -6.75
N ALA A 172 -9.43 2.61 -6.39
CA ALA A 172 -8.34 2.39 -7.33
C ALA A 172 -8.49 1.05 -8.05
N GLY A 173 -8.62 1.12 -9.38
CA GLY A 173 -8.59 -0.03 -10.25
C GLY A 173 -7.17 -0.42 -10.66
N PRO A 174 -7.03 -1.49 -11.45
CA PRO A 174 -5.74 -1.96 -11.96
C PRO A 174 -5.00 -0.98 -12.87
N ASP A 175 -5.60 0.15 -13.24
CA ASP A 175 -5.00 1.20 -14.08
C ASP A 175 -4.93 2.56 -13.37
N SER A 176 -5.31 2.63 -12.09
CA SER A 176 -5.28 3.89 -11.35
C SER A 176 -3.86 4.36 -11.06
N ASP A 177 -3.62 5.66 -11.24
CA ASP A 177 -2.39 6.34 -10.88
C ASP A 177 -2.29 6.56 -9.36
N VAL A 178 -1.09 6.80 -8.86
CA VAL A 178 -0.84 7.18 -7.46
C VAL A 178 -0.75 8.70 -7.36
N ASP A 179 -1.80 9.32 -6.82
CA ASP A 179 -1.89 10.77 -6.63
C ASP A 179 -1.44 11.20 -5.23
N LEU A 180 -0.37 12.00 -5.17
CA LEU A 180 0.23 12.47 -3.93
C LEU A 180 0.19 13.99 -3.83
N LEU A 181 -0.32 14.49 -2.70
CA LEU A 181 -0.23 15.87 -2.28
C LEU A 181 1.04 16.03 -1.44
N VAL A 182 1.93 16.92 -1.87
CA VAL A 182 3.16 17.24 -1.15
C VAL A 182 3.12 18.71 -0.75
N VAL A 183 3.04 18.99 0.55
CA VAL A 183 3.09 20.35 1.09
C VAL A 183 4.48 20.57 1.65
N VAL A 184 5.20 21.53 1.08
CA VAL A 184 6.53 21.97 1.52
C VAL A 184 6.46 23.38 2.13
N PRO A 185 7.41 23.80 2.98
CA PRO A 185 7.44 25.15 3.51
C PRO A 185 7.55 26.22 2.39
N GLU A 186 8.42 25.98 1.41
CA GLU A 186 8.72 26.90 0.32
C GLU A 186 8.89 26.13 -1.01
N ARG A 187 8.64 26.80 -2.14
CA ARG A 187 8.86 26.26 -3.49
C ARG A 187 10.28 26.60 -3.95
N ASP A 188 11.24 25.79 -3.55
CA ASP A 188 12.65 25.91 -3.90
C ASP A 188 13.16 24.66 -4.67
N ASP A 189 14.44 24.68 -5.05
CA ASP A 189 15.09 23.54 -5.71
C ASP A 189 15.02 22.26 -4.87
N ARG A 190 14.93 22.37 -3.54
CA ARG A 190 14.83 21.23 -2.64
C ARG A 190 13.43 20.59 -2.69
N ALA A 191 12.39 21.39 -2.84
CA ALA A 191 11.02 20.94 -3.07
C ALA A 191 10.91 20.21 -4.42
N ASP A 192 11.49 20.77 -5.48
CA ASP A 192 11.47 20.13 -6.81
C ASP A 192 12.28 18.82 -6.83
N ASN A 193 13.42 18.77 -6.13
CA ASN A 193 14.19 17.54 -5.91
C ASN A 193 13.42 16.48 -5.12
N LEU A 194 12.64 16.89 -4.12
CA LEU A 194 11.75 15.98 -3.39
C LEU A 194 10.67 15.43 -4.32
N ARG A 195 9.99 16.29 -5.09
CA ARG A 195 8.97 15.88 -6.06
C ARG A 195 9.53 14.85 -7.04
N ALA A 196 10.67 15.13 -7.66
CA ALA A 196 11.32 14.19 -8.58
C ALA A 196 11.68 12.86 -7.89
N SER A 197 12.19 12.91 -6.65
CA SER A 197 12.49 11.69 -5.88
C SER A 197 11.26 10.86 -5.58
N VAL A 198 10.17 11.50 -5.16
CA VAL A 198 8.90 10.84 -4.84
C VAL A 198 8.35 10.16 -6.08
N VAL A 199 8.30 10.86 -7.22
CA VAL A 199 7.85 10.29 -8.50
C VAL A 199 8.69 9.05 -8.86
N GLU A 200 10.02 9.18 -8.89
CA GLU A 200 10.92 8.09 -9.25
C GLU A 200 10.76 6.87 -8.34
N HIS A 201 10.77 7.08 -7.02
CA HIS A 201 10.79 5.99 -6.05
C HIS A 201 9.43 5.31 -5.93
N VAL A 202 8.34 6.08 -5.87
CA VAL A 202 6.99 5.51 -5.81
C VAL A 202 6.69 4.75 -7.09
N HIS A 203 7.08 5.27 -8.26
CA HIS A 203 6.99 4.54 -9.52
C HIS A 203 7.78 3.23 -9.44
N ARG A 204 9.03 3.26 -8.97
CA ARG A 204 9.85 2.05 -8.82
C ARG A 204 9.24 1.03 -7.85
N TRP A 205 8.61 1.48 -6.76
CA TRP A 205 8.04 0.58 -5.76
C TRP A 205 6.73 -0.07 -6.18
N THR A 206 5.97 0.61 -7.04
CA THR A 206 4.58 0.24 -7.35
C THR A 206 4.37 -0.12 -8.82
N GLY A 207 5.30 0.25 -9.71
CA GLY A 207 5.11 0.18 -11.16
C GLY A 207 4.01 1.10 -11.70
N ARG A 208 3.53 2.07 -10.90
CA ARG A 208 2.40 2.95 -11.24
C ARG A 208 2.89 4.33 -11.69
N PRO A 209 2.17 5.02 -12.62
CA PRO A 209 2.37 6.44 -12.79
C PRO A 209 2.06 7.19 -11.49
N VAL A 210 2.79 8.27 -11.23
CA VAL A 210 2.71 9.03 -9.98
C VAL A 210 2.43 10.49 -10.29
N GLY A 211 1.25 10.96 -9.90
CA GLY A 211 0.90 12.37 -9.88
C GLY A 211 1.39 13.01 -8.58
N VAL A 212 2.14 14.10 -8.66
CA VAL A 212 2.53 14.88 -7.46
C VAL A 212 2.03 16.31 -7.58
N TYR A 213 1.07 16.66 -6.73
CA TYR A 213 0.65 18.04 -6.49
C TYR A 213 1.55 18.65 -5.42
N LEU A 214 2.57 19.39 -5.86
CA LEU A 214 3.53 20.06 -4.98
C LEU A 214 3.05 21.49 -4.66
N THR A 215 2.87 21.81 -3.38
CA THR A 215 2.32 23.10 -2.94
C THR A 215 2.96 23.58 -1.63
N THR A 216 2.55 24.75 -1.15
CA THR A 216 2.91 25.31 0.16
C THR A 216 1.64 25.63 0.95
N PRO A 217 1.73 25.83 2.28
CA PRO A 217 0.58 26.26 3.06
C PRO A 217 -0.06 27.56 2.54
N ALA A 218 0.76 28.51 2.07
CA ALA A 218 0.28 29.78 1.52
C ALA A 218 -0.47 29.60 0.20
N LEU A 219 0.05 28.76 -0.71
CA LEU A 219 -0.62 28.47 -1.98
C LEU A 219 -1.92 27.68 -1.77
N LEU A 220 -1.93 26.74 -0.83
CA LEU A 220 -3.14 25.97 -0.51
C LEU A 220 -4.22 26.85 0.14
N ALA A 221 -3.83 27.81 0.99
CA ALA A 221 -4.75 28.81 1.53
C ALA A 221 -5.32 29.69 0.41
N ALA A 222 -4.49 30.16 -0.52
CA ALA A 222 -4.96 30.94 -1.66
C ALA A 222 -5.92 30.15 -2.57
N ALA A 223 -5.63 28.88 -2.85
CA ALA A 223 -6.51 28.00 -3.63
C ALA A 223 -7.87 27.79 -2.92
N ARG A 224 -7.85 27.64 -1.59
CA ARG A 224 -9.07 27.54 -0.78
C ARG A 224 -9.88 28.83 -0.84
N ASP A 225 -9.24 29.98 -0.70
CA ASP A 225 -9.92 31.28 -0.72
C ASP A 225 -10.49 31.63 -2.12
N GLN A 226 -10.07 30.90 -3.15
CA GLN A 226 -10.60 30.95 -4.52
C GLN A 226 -11.63 29.86 -4.82
N ASP A 227 -12.04 29.07 -3.82
CA ASP A 227 -12.95 27.93 -3.96
C ASP A 227 -12.48 26.91 -5.04
N ASP A 228 -11.16 26.68 -5.15
CA ASP A 228 -10.61 25.71 -6.09
C ASP A 228 -11.13 24.29 -5.77
N PRO A 229 -11.81 23.60 -6.72
CA PRO A 229 -12.34 22.25 -6.52
C PRO A 229 -11.30 21.23 -6.02
N ILE A 230 -10.01 21.43 -6.31
CA ILE A 230 -8.97 20.51 -5.86
C ILE A 230 -8.87 20.46 -4.34
N VAL A 231 -9.12 21.57 -3.65
CA VAL A 231 -9.05 21.64 -2.18
C VAL A 231 -10.19 20.83 -1.55
N ALA A 232 -11.38 20.85 -2.15
CA ALA A 232 -12.49 20.01 -1.74
C ALA A 232 -12.13 18.51 -1.89
N SER A 233 -11.50 18.12 -3.01
CA SER A 233 -11.03 16.75 -3.21
C SER A 233 -10.02 16.31 -2.15
N PHE A 234 -9.10 17.19 -1.73
CA PHE A 234 -8.18 16.89 -0.65
C PHE A 234 -8.89 16.75 0.70
N ALA A 235 -9.86 17.62 0.98
CA ALA A 235 -10.60 17.59 2.24
C ALA A 235 -11.49 16.35 2.40
N ASP A 236 -11.96 15.79 1.28
CA ASP A 236 -12.77 14.57 1.27
C ASP A 236 -11.94 13.30 1.44
N ASP A 237 -10.83 13.19 0.70
CA ASP A 237 -10.20 11.88 0.50
C ASP A 237 -8.74 11.80 0.98
N ALA A 238 -8.08 12.91 1.34
CA ALA A 238 -6.63 12.86 1.58
C ALA A 238 -6.27 12.11 2.87
N ILE A 239 -5.37 11.15 2.75
CA ILE A 239 -4.81 10.38 3.86
C ILE A 239 -3.33 10.75 4.03
N THR A 240 -2.99 11.35 5.17
CA THR A 240 -1.61 11.73 5.49
C THR A 240 -0.72 10.49 5.66
N LEU A 241 0.31 10.37 4.82
CA LEU A 241 1.31 9.30 4.87
C LEU A 241 2.56 9.70 5.66
N ALA A 242 3.06 10.93 5.47
CA ALA A 242 4.24 11.43 6.15
C ALA A 242 4.09 12.89 6.58
N GLY A 243 4.71 13.25 7.70
CA GLY A 243 4.74 14.62 8.23
C GLY A 243 3.50 15.03 9.03
N PRO A 244 3.30 16.35 9.25
CA PRO A 244 2.10 16.91 9.85
C PRO A 244 0.82 16.45 9.14
N ASP A 245 -0.29 16.38 9.87
CA ASP A 245 -1.57 16.05 9.26
C ASP A 245 -2.01 17.12 8.25
N VAL A 246 -2.31 16.69 7.01
CA VAL A 246 -2.73 17.55 5.90
C VAL A 246 -3.99 18.36 6.22
N ALA A 247 -4.86 17.84 7.10
CA ALA A 247 -6.05 18.54 7.56
C ALA A 247 -5.75 19.92 8.19
N ARG A 248 -4.51 20.12 8.70
CA ARG A 248 -4.05 21.41 9.24
C ARG A 248 -4.02 22.53 8.20
N TYR A 249 -3.87 22.19 6.92
CA TYR A 249 -3.77 23.16 5.83
C TYR A 249 -5.09 23.38 5.09
N LEU A 250 -6.03 22.43 5.20
CA LEU A 250 -7.30 22.46 4.45
C LEU A 250 -8.40 23.26 5.16
N GLY A 251 -8.23 23.57 6.45
CA GLY A 251 -9.23 24.25 7.27
C GLY A 251 -10.36 23.32 7.73
N LYS A 252 -11.08 23.71 8.80
CA LYS A 252 -12.29 22.96 9.22
C LYS A 252 -13.41 23.27 8.24
N ARG A 253 -14.10 22.24 7.73
CA ARG A 253 -15.44 22.43 7.13
C ARG A 253 -16.32 23.14 8.16
N ALA A 254 -16.86 24.31 7.79
CA ALA A 254 -18.10 24.77 8.41
C ALA A 254 -19.13 23.68 8.10
N ARG A 255 -19.67 23.05 9.15
CA ARG A 255 -20.78 22.10 9.03
C ARG A 255 -22.04 22.80 8.57
#